data_AF-A0A352MHS7-F1
#
_entry.id   AF-A0A352MHS7-F1
#
_cell.length_a   1.000
_cell.length_b   1.000
_cell.length_c   1.000
_cell.angle_alpha   90.00
_cell.angle_beta   90.00
_cell.angle_gamma   90.00
#
_symmetry.space_group_name_H-M   'P 1'
#
loop_
_entity.id
_entity.type
_entity.pdbx_description
1 polymer ?
#
loop_
_entity_poly.entity_id
_entity_poly.type
_entity_poly.pdbx_seq_one_letter_code
_entity_poly.pdbx_strand_id
1 'polypeptide(L)'
;MKKRTKIVATISDKRCDPDFLRELYSEGMDVIRINSAHLNIEGALQIMKNARKVSDKIAILLDTKGPEIRTSVCDSPVQLKKGATILLAGNPGEKSSDRVINVSYTAFVNEVPEGSAILIDDGDIELRAVKRSGDFLECLIENDGVLGSRKSVNLPGVKICLPSLTERDRTFIKMAVENKVDFIAHSFVRSKQDVLDVQAVLDGYKSCIKIIAKIENEEGVENIDEILDNVYGIMVARGDLGIEIPYEKIPGIQKMMI
;
A
#
# COMPACT_ATOMS: atom_id res chain seq x y z
N MET A 1 10.07 32.90 9.30
CA MET A 1 11.12 31.98 9.79
C MET A 1 11.28 30.87 8.75
N LYS A 2 12.49 30.60 8.22
CA LYS A 2 12.68 29.49 7.24
C LYS A 2 12.51 28.15 7.96
N LYS A 3 11.47 27.40 7.64
CA LYS A 3 11.26 26.05 8.18
C LYS A 3 12.30 25.08 7.61
N ARG A 4 12.80 24.16 8.45
CA ARG A 4 13.75 23.11 8.05
C ARG A 4 13.01 21.85 7.61
N THR A 5 11.98 21.47 8.34
CA THR A 5 11.13 20.31 8.02
C THR A 5 10.19 20.61 6.86
N LYS A 6 10.16 19.68 5.91
CA LYS A 6 9.31 19.73 4.73
C LYS A 6 7.93 19.14 5.01
N ILE A 7 6.91 19.64 4.33
CA ILE A 7 5.51 19.21 4.50
C ILE A 7 5.03 18.60 3.19
N VAL A 8 4.62 17.33 3.26
CA VAL A 8 3.96 16.61 2.19
C VAL A 8 2.46 16.60 2.47
N ALA A 9 1.65 17.10 1.54
CA ALA A 9 0.20 17.12 1.66
C ALA A 9 -0.44 16.25 0.58
N THR A 10 -1.37 15.37 0.97
CA THR A 10 -2.15 14.58 0.01
C THR A 10 -3.29 15.42 -0.53
N ILE A 11 -3.40 15.53 -1.86
CA ILE A 11 -4.41 16.35 -2.52
C ILE A 11 -5.41 15.45 -3.26
N SER A 12 -6.70 15.77 -3.13
CA SER A 12 -7.77 15.15 -3.91
C SER A 12 -8.09 15.99 -5.14
N ASP A 13 -8.37 15.33 -6.25
CA ASP A 13 -8.94 15.90 -7.47
C ASP A 13 -10.25 16.69 -7.22
N LYS A 14 -11.02 16.30 -6.20
CA LYS A 14 -12.24 17.01 -5.76
C LYS A 14 -11.97 18.40 -5.17
N ARG A 15 -10.74 18.66 -4.71
CA ARG A 15 -10.35 19.94 -4.11
C ARG A 15 -8.87 20.24 -4.40
N CYS A 16 -8.61 20.65 -5.63
CA CYS A 16 -7.28 20.98 -6.14
C CYS A 16 -7.27 22.25 -6.99
N ASP A 17 -8.22 23.16 -6.77
CA ASP A 17 -8.24 24.44 -7.47
C ASP A 17 -7.01 25.29 -7.11
N PRO A 18 -6.52 26.14 -8.03
CA PRO A 18 -5.30 26.91 -7.81
C PRO A 18 -5.33 27.83 -6.58
N ASP A 19 -6.51 28.32 -6.17
CA ASP A 19 -6.63 29.20 -5.02
C ASP A 19 -6.42 28.43 -3.72
N PHE A 20 -7.10 27.29 -3.56
CA PHE A 20 -6.85 26.37 -2.45
C PHE A 20 -5.39 25.90 -2.37
N LEU A 21 -4.80 25.51 -3.51
CA LEU A 21 -3.39 25.09 -3.53
C LEU A 21 -2.43 26.23 -3.19
N ARG A 22 -2.76 27.47 -3.55
CA ARG A 22 -1.96 28.65 -3.20
C ARG A 22 -1.99 28.94 -1.72
N GLU A 23 -3.15 28.79 -1.08
CA GLU A 23 -3.29 28.88 0.38
C GLU A 23 -2.39 27.85 1.07
N LEU A 24 -2.48 26.58 0.70
CA LEU A 24 -1.63 25.52 1.27
C LEU A 24 -0.14 25.79 1.05
N TYR A 25 0.24 26.27 -0.14
CA TYR A 25 1.63 26.62 -0.43
C TYR A 25 2.11 27.79 0.43
N SER A 26 1.28 28.80 0.66
CA SER A 26 1.60 29.94 1.52
C SER A 26 1.73 29.56 2.99
N GLU A 27 0.95 28.57 3.45
CA GLU A 27 1.04 27.98 4.80
C GLU A 27 2.21 26.99 4.94
N GLY A 28 2.94 26.71 3.85
CA GLY A 28 4.21 25.99 3.88
C GLY A 28 4.16 24.53 3.41
N MET A 29 3.16 24.12 2.64
CA MET A 29 3.24 22.88 1.86
C MET A 29 4.44 22.93 0.90
N ASP A 30 5.29 21.90 0.86
CA ASP A 30 6.40 21.80 -0.10
C ASP A 30 6.14 20.76 -1.20
N VAL A 31 5.41 19.69 -0.87
CA VAL A 31 5.20 18.55 -1.75
C VAL A 31 3.72 18.19 -1.81
N ILE A 32 3.20 17.97 -3.02
CA ILE A 32 1.89 17.38 -3.24
C ILE A 32 2.06 15.87 -3.44
N ARG A 33 1.38 15.09 -2.60
CA ARG A 33 1.22 13.64 -2.75
C ARG A 33 -0.05 13.32 -3.53
N ILE A 34 0.12 12.59 -4.63
CA ILE A 34 -0.95 12.05 -5.47
C ILE A 34 -1.09 10.57 -5.13
N ASN A 35 -2.19 10.20 -4.44
CA ASN A 35 -2.44 8.80 -4.10
C ASN A 35 -3.15 8.08 -5.26
N SER A 36 -2.41 7.25 -6.00
CA SER A 36 -2.94 6.51 -7.15
C SER A 36 -3.97 5.44 -6.78
N ALA A 37 -4.09 5.02 -5.51
CA ALA A 37 -5.11 4.06 -5.09
C ALA A 37 -6.54 4.62 -5.20
N HIS A 38 -6.70 5.95 -5.12
CA HIS A 38 -8.01 6.62 -5.07
C HIS A 38 -8.31 7.54 -6.26
N LEU A 39 -7.36 7.69 -7.20
CA LEU A 39 -7.48 8.60 -8.33
C LEU A 39 -7.51 7.84 -9.65
N ASN A 40 -8.13 8.40 -10.68
CA ASN A 40 -7.87 7.99 -12.05
C ASN A 40 -6.77 8.90 -12.66
N ILE A 41 -6.37 8.61 -13.90
CA ILE A 41 -5.33 9.39 -14.59
C ILE A 41 -5.76 10.85 -14.77
N GLU A 42 -7.02 11.10 -15.12
CA GLU A 42 -7.54 12.46 -15.32
C GLU A 42 -7.45 13.31 -14.06
N GLY A 43 -7.87 12.77 -12.91
CA GLY A 43 -7.79 13.46 -11.61
C GLY A 43 -6.34 13.75 -11.21
N ALA A 44 -5.42 12.80 -11.43
CA ALA A 44 -4.00 13.03 -11.19
C ALA A 44 -3.43 14.16 -12.07
N LEU A 45 -3.73 14.15 -13.38
CA LEU A 45 -3.32 15.19 -14.32
C LEU A 45 -3.88 16.57 -13.93
N GLN A 46 -5.13 16.63 -13.46
CA GLN A 46 -5.75 17.86 -12.98
C GLN A 46 -4.99 18.46 -11.79
N ILE A 47 -4.64 17.64 -10.80
CA ILE A 47 -3.86 18.07 -9.63
C ILE A 47 -2.51 18.64 -10.08
N MET A 48 -1.76 17.92 -10.92
CA MET A 48 -0.44 18.36 -11.38
C MET A 48 -0.51 19.67 -12.17
N LYS A 49 -1.48 19.78 -13.09
CA LYS A 49 -1.71 21.00 -13.88
C LYS A 49 -1.98 22.20 -12.98
N ASN A 50 -2.84 22.04 -11.96
CA ASN A 50 -3.16 23.14 -11.07
C ASN A 50 -2.01 23.48 -10.12
N ALA A 51 -1.25 22.49 -9.65
CA ALA A 51 -0.04 22.72 -8.85
C ALA A 51 0.99 23.58 -9.60
N ARG A 52 1.25 23.27 -10.88
CA ARG A 52 2.19 24.04 -11.72
C ARG A 52 1.72 25.46 -12.03
N LYS A 53 0.41 25.74 -12.02
CA LYS A 53 -0.10 27.12 -12.09
C LYS A 53 0.21 27.93 -10.82
N VAL A 54 0.37 27.27 -9.68
CA VAL A 54 0.66 27.93 -8.40
C VAL A 54 2.15 28.15 -8.24
N SER A 55 2.97 27.10 -8.43
CA SER A 55 4.43 27.24 -8.38
C SER A 55 5.16 26.02 -8.94
N ASP A 56 6.23 26.26 -9.69
CA ASP A 56 7.20 25.22 -10.08
C ASP A 56 8.05 24.71 -8.92
N LYS A 57 7.98 25.35 -7.74
CA LYS A 57 8.71 24.94 -6.54
C LYS A 57 8.00 23.86 -5.72
N ILE A 58 6.72 23.60 -5.99
CA ILE A 58 5.97 22.53 -5.33
C ILE A 58 6.42 21.21 -5.95
N ALA A 59 7.07 20.34 -5.19
CA ALA A 59 7.41 19.02 -5.70
C ALA A 59 6.14 18.16 -5.81
N ILE A 60 6.13 17.22 -6.75
CA ILE A 60 5.04 16.27 -6.95
C ILE A 60 5.57 14.88 -6.65
N LEU A 61 4.85 14.16 -5.80
CA LEU A 61 5.14 12.80 -5.40
C LEU A 61 3.95 11.91 -5.77
N LEU A 62 4.18 10.95 -6.66
CA LEU A 62 3.22 9.90 -6.99
C LEU A 62 3.35 8.78 -5.96
N ASP A 63 2.29 8.49 -5.22
CA ASP A 63 2.21 7.32 -4.34
C ASP A 63 1.52 6.17 -5.08
N THR A 64 2.27 5.10 -5.33
CA THR A 64 1.78 3.92 -6.04
C THR A 64 0.80 3.14 -5.19
N LYS A 65 -0.16 2.45 -5.79
CA LYS A 65 -1.07 1.60 -5.03
C LYS A 65 -0.31 0.42 -4.43
N GLY A 66 0.60 -0.16 -5.20
CA GLY A 66 1.37 -1.33 -4.80
C GLY A 66 0.55 -2.62 -4.79
N PRO A 67 1.23 -3.76 -4.61
CA PRO A 67 0.60 -5.05 -4.46
C PRO A 67 -0.03 -5.19 -3.06
N GLU A 68 -1.30 -5.58 -3.00
CA GLU A 68 -2.02 -5.84 -1.75
C GLU A 68 -2.96 -7.04 -1.94
N ILE A 69 -3.21 -7.77 -0.85
CA ILE A 69 -4.24 -8.81 -0.82
C ILE A 69 -5.54 -8.18 -0.32
N ARG A 70 -6.65 -8.47 -0.99
CA ARG A 70 -7.97 -8.05 -0.55
C ARG A 70 -8.96 -9.20 -0.60
N THR A 71 -9.98 -9.13 0.24
CA THR A 71 -11.15 -10.01 0.12
C THR A 71 -11.94 -9.68 -1.15
N SER A 72 -12.65 -10.66 -1.68
CA SER A 72 -13.57 -10.46 -2.80
C SER A 72 -14.84 -9.73 -2.37
N VAL A 73 -15.70 -9.44 -3.34
CA VAL A 73 -17.02 -8.84 -3.08
C VAL A 73 -17.90 -9.82 -2.31
N CYS A 74 -18.64 -9.32 -1.33
CA CYS A 74 -19.70 -10.04 -0.64
C CYS A 74 -21.06 -9.49 -1.08
N ASP A 75 -22.08 -10.34 -1.28
CA ASP A 75 -23.43 -9.87 -1.60
C ASP A 75 -24.11 -9.18 -0.41
N SER A 76 -23.72 -9.56 0.80
CA SER A 76 -24.12 -8.92 2.04
C SER A 76 -22.99 -9.05 3.07
N PRO A 77 -22.97 -8.21 4.13
CA PRO A 77 -21.98 -8.35 5.19
C PRO A 77 -22.02 -9.73 5.84
N VAL A 78 -20.87 -10.38 5.97
CA VAL A 78 -20.76 -11.74 6.51
C VAL A 78 -20.42 -11.68 7.99
N GLN A 79 -21.24 -12.32 8.82
CA GLN A 79 -21.03 -12.36 10.28
C GLN A 79 -20.02 -13.45 10.63
N LEU A 80 -18.93 -13.07 11.28
CA LEU A 80 -17.89 -13.96 11.77
C LEU A 80 -18.02 -14.07 13.28
N LYS A 81 -18.07 -15.31 13.78
CA LYS A 81 -18.21 -15.60 15.22
C LYS A 81 -16.97 -16.29 15.72
N LYS A 82 -16.44 -15.78 16.83
CA LYS A 82 -15.27 -16.35 17.50
C LYS A 82 -15.46 -17.85 17.78
N GLY A 83 -14.41 -18.62 17.50
CA GLY A 83 -14.35 -20.06 17.72
C GLY A 83 -14.97 -20.91 16.60
N ALA A 84 -15.64 -20.31 15.62
CA ALA A 84 -16.09 -21.01 14.42
C ALA A 84 -14.98 -21.09 13.37
N THR A 85 -15.12 -22.04 12.45
CA THR A 85 -14.20 -22.24 11.31
C THR A 85 -14.76 -21.64 10.04
N ILE A 86 -13.89 -21.10 9.18
CA ILE A 86 -14.23 -20.60 7.85
C ILE A 86 -13.15 -21.00 6.84
N LEU A 87 -13.52 -21.13 5.57
CA LEU A 87 -12.59 -21.44 4.50
C LEU A 87 -12.11 -20.17 3.80
N LEU A 88 -10.82 -20.10 3.47
CA LEU A 88 -10.26 -19.08 2.59
C LEU A 88 -9.79 -19.71 1.28
N ALA A 89 -9.96 -18.99 0.17
CA ALA A 89 -9.48 -19.44 -1.14
C ALA A 89 -8.97 -18.26 -1.99
N GLY A 90 -7.96 -18.54 -2.82
CA GLY A 90 -7.38 -17.58 -3.76
C GLY A 90 -8.18 -17.41 -5.06
N ASN A 91 -9.49 -17.16 -4.99
CA ASN A 91 -10.36 -17.07 -6.16
C ASN A 91 -10.89 -15.64 -6.38
N PRO A 92 -10.10 -14.72 -6.96
CA PRO A 92 -10.48 -13.31 -7.15
C PRO A 92 -11.77 -13.07 -7.94
N GLY A 93 -12.21 -14.03 -8.75
CA GLY A 93 -13.45 -13.96 -9.54
C GLY A 93 -14.71 -14.34 -8.78
N GLU A 94 -14.57 -14.99 -7.62
CA GLU A 94 -15.68 -15.51 -6.83
C GLU A 94 -16.05 -14.58 -5.69
N LYS A 95 -17.33 -14.56 -5.34
CA LYS A 95 -17.83 -13.76 -4.20
C LYS A 95 -17.54 -14.44 -2.88
N SER A 96 -17.28 -13.65 -1.84
CA SER A 96 -17.16 -14.14 -0.47
C SER A 96 -18.54 -14.34 0.16
N SER A 97 -18.64 -15.30 1.07
CA SER A 97 -19.87 -15.74 1.74
C SER A 97 -19.59 -16.15 3.19
N ASP A 98 -20.62 -16.61 3.90
CA ASP A 98 -20.53 -17.18 5.26
C ASP A 98 -19.82 -18.53 5.33
N ARG A 99 -19.49 -19.14 4.17
CA ARG A 99 -18.75 -20.42 4.09
C ARG A 99 -17.31 -20.24 3.64
N VAL A 100 -17.11 -19.37 2.65
CA VAL A 100 -15.81 -19.17 2.00
C VAL A 100 -15.54 -17.68 1.84
N ILE A 101 -14.39 -17.22 2.32
CA ILE A 101 -13.81 -15.91 2.02
C ILE A 101 -12.86 -16.09 0.85
N ASN A 102 -13.21 -15.51 -0.30
CA ASN A 102 -12.32 -15.46 -1.45
C ASN A 102 -11.41 -14.24 -1.33
N VAL A 103 -10.14 -14.39 -1.72
CA VAL A 103 -9.13 -13.32 -1.72
C VAL A 103 -8.55 -13.10 -3.11
N SER A 104 -7.97 -11.93 -3.32
CA SER A 104 -7.43 -11.50 -4.61
C SER A 104 -6.18 -12.24 -5.05
N TYR A 105 -5.51 -12.94 -4.13
CA TYR A 105 -4.23 -13.59 -4.37
C TYR A 105 -4.40 -15.09 -4.64
N THR A 106 -4.07 -15.53 -5.86
CA THR A 106 -4.33 -16.90 -6.31
C THR A 106 -3.46 -17.95 -5.62
N ALA A 107 -2.24 -17.59 -5.22
CA ALA A 107 -1.34 -18.50 -4.52
C ALA A 107 -1.59 -18.54 -2.99
N PHE A 108 -2.60 -17.84 -2.48
CA PHE A 108 -2.83 -17.66 -1.04
C PHE A 108 -2.83 -18.96 -0.24
N VAL A 109 -3.59 -19.97 -0.67
CA VAL A 109 -3.69 -21.26 0.04
C VAL A 109 -2.36 -22.01 0.08
N ASN A 110 -1.52 -21.83 -0.95
CA ASN A 110 -0.24 -22.52 -1.05
C ASN A 110 0.88 -21.81 -0.28
N GLU A 111 0.80 -20.49 -0.15
CA GLU A 111 1.85 -19.69 0.47
C GLU A 111 1.61 -19.41 1.94
N VAL A 112 0.36 -19.35 2.41
CA VAL A 112 0.06 -19.13 3.83
C VAL A 112 0.33 -20.41 4.65
N PRO A 113 1.28 -20.37 5.60
CA PRO A 113 1.56 -21.51 6.47
C PRO A 113 0.43 -21.79 7.47
N GLU A 114 0.35 -23.03 7.94
CA GLU A 114 -0.50 -23.36 9.11
C GLU A 114 0.03 -22.62 10.35
N GLY A 115 -0.89 -22.14 11.19
CA GLY A 115 -0.59 -21.35 12.38
C GLY A 115 -0.43 -19.84 12.13
N SER A 116 -0.34 -19.38 10.88
CA SER A 116 -0.24 -17.96 10.57
C SER A 116 -1.47 -17.17 10.97
N ALA A 117 -1.24 -15.95 11.48
CA ALA A 117 -2.28 -14.96 11.66
C ALA A 117 -2.69 -14.36 10.31
N ILE A 118 -3.99 -14.19 10.12
CA ILE A 118 -4.58 -13.56 8.94
C ILE A 118 -5.46 -12.44 9.44
N LEU A 119 -5.01 -11.21 9.20
CA LEU A 119 -5.68 -10.00 9.63
C LEU A 119 -6.49 -9.44 8.46
N ILE A 120 -7.77 -9.13 8.69
CA ILE A 120 -8.67 -8.60 7.68
C ILE A 120 -9.24 -7.27 8.16
N ASP A 121 -9.41 -6.33 7.22
CA ASP A 121 -9.96 -4.99 7.49
C ASP A 121 -9.11 -4.22 8.50
N ASP A 122 -7.84 -4.05 8.16
CA ASP A 122 -6.83 -3.32 8.94
C ASP A 122 -6.63 -3.88 10.37
N GLY A 123 -6.88 -5.19 10.53
CA GLY A 123 -6.73 -5.91 11.79
C GLY A 123 -8.00 -5.98 12.64
N ASP A 124 -9.14 -5.45 12.17
CA ASP A 124 -10.42 -5.56 12.89
C ASP A 124 -10.91 -7.01 13.02
N ILE A 125 -10.55 -7.86 12.06
CA ILE A 125 -10.88 -9.30 12.05
C ILE A 125 -9.59 -10.09 12.05
N GLU A 126 -9.47 -11.03 12.98
CA GLU A 126 -8.34 -11.93 13.13
C GLU A 126 -8.80 -13.38 12.91
N LEU A 127 -8.13 -14.04 11.97
CA LEU A 127 -8.25 -15.46 11.73
C LEU A 127 -6.88 -16.12 11.95
N ARG A 128 -6.90 -17.41 12.29
CA ARG A 128 -5.69 -18.23 12.33
C ARG A 128 -5.78 -19.38 11.34
N ALA A 129 -4.79 -19.52 10.48
CA ALA A 129 -4.68 -20.65 9.56
C ALA A 129 -4.56 -21.96 10.36
N VAL A 130 -5.45 -22.91 10.10
CA VAL A 130 -5.47 -24.21 10.81
C VAL A 130 -4.86 -25.29 9.95
N LYS A 131 -5.43 -25.52 8.75
CA LYS A 131 -4.93 -26.56 7.85
C LYS A 131 -5.33 -26.30 6.40
N ARG A 132 -4.54 -26.83 5.48
CA ARG A 132 -4.89 -26.85 4.05
C ARG A 132 -5.80 -28.02 3.74
N SER A 133 -6.84 -27.79 2.94
CA SER A 133 -7.81 -28.78 2.50
C SER A 133 -8.12 -28.59 1.02
N GLY A 134 -7.27 -29.15 0.15
CA GLY A 134 -7.36 -28.94 -1.30
C GLY A 134 -7.08 -27.48 -1.65
N ASP A 135 -7.98 -26.86 -2.41
CA ASP A 135 -7.89 -25.45 -2.84
C ASP A 135 -8.37 -24.45 -1.77
N PHE A 136 -8.53 -24.91 -0.52
CA PHE A 136 -9.00 -24.10 0.59
C PHE A 136 -8.04 -24.14 1.77
N LEU A 137 -7.94 -23.02 2.48
CA LEU A 137 -7.30 -22.91 3.79
C LEU A 137 -8.39 -22.82 4.87
N GLU A 138 -8.51 -23.84 5.71
CA GLU A 138 -9.38 -23.79 6.87
C GLU A 138 -8.76 -22.89 7.93
N CYS A 139 -9.54 -21.92 8.42
CA CYS A 139 -9.11 -20.93 9.39
C CYS A 139 -10.07 -20.90 10.58
N LEU A 140 -9.53 -20.68 11.78
CA LEU A 140 -10.28 -20.42 13.00
C LEU A 140 -10.50 -18.92 13.15
N ILE A 141 -11.74 -18.52 13.48
CA ILE A 141 -12.08 -17.13 13.77
C ILE A 141 -11.70 -16.81 15.22
N GLU A 142 -10.79 -15.86 15.44
CA GLU A 142 -10.24 -15.53 16.77
C GLU A 142 -11.04 -14.44 17.51
N ASN A 143 -11.81 -13.63 16.78
CA ASN A 143 -12.71 -12.60 17.33
C ASN A 143 -14.02 -12.46 16.53
N ASP A 144 -15.05 -11.91 17.16
CA ASP A 144 -16.30 -11.57 16.47
C ASP A 144 -16.06 -10.40 15.51
N GLY A 145 -16.68 -10.44 14.33
CA GLY A 145 -16.49 -9.41 13.32
C GLY A 145 -17.50 -9.47 12.19
N VAL A 146 -17.49 -8.44 11.34
CA VAL A 146 -18.37 -8.35 10.17
C VAL A 146 -17.54 -8.09 8.93
N LEU A 147 -17.41 -9.11 8.07
CA LEU A 147 -16.67 -8.98 6.84
C LEU A 147 -17.47 -8.18 5.80
N GLY A 148 -16.86 -7.12 5.30
CA GLY A 148 -17.33 -6.36 4.14
C GLY A 148 -16.66 -6.79 2.82
N SER A 149 -17.00 -6.09 1.75
CA SER A 149 -16.38 -6.28 0.43
C SER A 149 -15.00 -5.62 0.36
N ARG A 150 -14.05 -6.25 -0.35
CA ARG A 150 -12.76 -5.63 -0.72
C ARG A 150 -11.94 -5.12 0.46
N LYS A 151 -12.01 -5.80 1.60
CA LYS A 151 -11.23 -5.49 2.78
C LYS A 151 -9.78 -5.90 2.60
N SER A 152 -8.86 -5.16 3.22
CA SER A 152 -7.43 -5.50 3.27
C SER A 152 -7.24 -6.87 3.91
N VAL A 153 -6.22 -7.60 3.47
CA VAL A 153 -5.76 -8.85 4.10
C VAL A 153 -4.26 -8.73 4.32
N ASN A 154 -3.86 -8.87 5.58
CA ASN A 154 -2.49 -8.74 6.07
C ASN A 154 -2.05 -10.08 6.68
N LEU A 155 -0.77 -10.41 6.54
CA LEU A 155 -0.22 -11.71 6.93
C LEU A 155 1.08 -11.52 7.70
N PRO A 156 1.00 -11.08 8.98
CA PRO A 156 2.17 -10.81 9.80
C PRO A 156 3.16 -11.99 9.83
N GLY A 157 4.43 -11.70 9.56
CA GLY A 157 5.51 -12.69 9.54
C GLY A 157 5.48 -13.67 8.36
N VAL A 158 4.58 -13.50 7.37
CA VAL A 158 4.51 -14.35 6.19
C VAL A 158 5.09 -13.63 4.97
N LYS A 159 6.12 -14.23 4.37
CA LYS A 159 6.70 -13.74 3.11
C LYS A 159 5.84 -14.22 1.95
N ILE A 160 5.14 -13.28 1.31
CA ILE A 160 4.28 -13.56 0.17
C ILE A 160 4.94 -13.12 -1.12
N CYS A 161 4.88 -13.96 -2.14
CA CYS A 161 5.45 -13.70 -3.45
C CYS A 161 4.50 -12.87 -4.34
N LEU A 162 4.09 -11.69 -3.86
CA LEU A 162 3.39 -10.70 -4.70
C LEU A 162 4.37 -10.01 -5.67
N PRO A 163 3.92 -9.65 -6.89
CA PRO A 163 4.74 -8.86 -7.80
C PRO A 163 5.00 -7.46 -7.23
N SER A 164 6.18 -6.91 -7.43
CA SER A 164 6.57 -5.58 -6.95
C SER A 164 5.68 -4.46 -7.51
N LEU A 165 5.22 -4.61 -8.76
CA LEU A 165 4.41 -3.63 -9.47
C LEU A 165 3.13 -4.24 -10.03
N THR A 166 2.01 -3.52 -9.86
CA THR A 166 0.77 -3.82 -10.57
C THR A 166 0.71 -3.12 -11.94
N GLU A 167 -0.16 -3.58 -12.84
CA GLU A 167 -0.41 -2.89 -14.13
C GLU A 167 -0.89 -1.44 -13.94
N ARG A 168 -1.64 -1.20 -12.86
CA ARG A 168 -2.04 0.15 -12.46
C ARG A 168 -0.82 1.00 -12.14
N ASP A 169 0.10 0.47 -11.33
CA ASP A 169 1.31 1.21 -10.96
C ASP A 169 2.14 1.56 -12.21
N ARG A 170 2.32 0.60 -13.14
CA ARG A 170 3.00 0.87 -14.43
C ARG A 170 2.33 1.99 -15.22
N THR A 171 1.00 2.00 -15.27
CA THR A 171 0.22 3.04 -15.95
C THR A 171 0.44 4.42 -15.30
N PHE A 172 0.41 4.49 -13.97
CA PHE A 172 0.62 5.74 -13.24
C PHE A 172 2.09 6.20 -13.32
N ILE A 173 3.06 5.29 -13.29
CA ILE A 173 4.48 5.62 -13.47
C ILE A 173 4.72 6.23 -14.85
N LYS A 174 4.15 5.64 -15.91
CA LYS A 174 4.22 6.21 -17.26
C LYS A 174 3.67 7.65 -17.30
N MET A 175 2.50 7.88 -16.70
CA MET A 175 1.92 9.22 -16.57
C MET A 175 2.84 10.17 -15.80
N ALA A 176 3.46 9.71 -14.71
CA ALA A 176 4.39 10.50 -13.91
C ALA A 176 5.65 10.91 -14.70
N VAL A 177 6.19 10.01 -15.53
CA VAL A 177 7.29 10.30 -16.47
C VAL A 177 6.89 11.38 -17.45
N GLU A 178 5.75 11.22 -18.14
CA GLU A 178 5.26 12.16 -19.16
C GLU A 178 5.06 13.57 -18.59
N ASN A 179 4.74 13.67 -17.30
CA ASN A 179 4.46 14.92 -16.60
C ASN A 179 5.61 15.41 -15.70
N LYS A 180 6.79 14.78 -15.77
CA LYS A 180 7.98 15.18 -15.00
C LYS A 180 7.70 15.33 -13.50
N VAL A 181 7.02 14.33 -12.92
CA VAL A 181 6.86 14.18 -11.46
C VAL A 181 8.24 14.10 -10.81
N ASP A 182 8.37 14.51 -9.56
CA ASP A 182 9.68 14.58 -8.89
C ASP A 182 10.04 13.25 -8.20
N PHE A 183 9.04 12.62 -7.55
CA PHE A 183 9.22 11.40 -6.76
C PHE A 183 8.16 10.34 -7.05
N ILE A 184 8.56 9.08 -6.95
CA ILE A 184 7.65 7.93 -6.79
C ILE A 184 7.81 7.41 -5.37
N ALA A 185 6.76 7.50 -4.56
CA ALA A 185 6.67 6.74 -3.32
C ALA A 185 6.10 5.35 -3.64
N HIS A 186 6.96 4.35 -3.60
CA HIS A 186 6.57 2.97 -3.92
C HIS A 186 6.05 2.26 -2.67
N SER A 187 4.85 1.69 -2.75
CA SER A 187 4.16 1.01 -1.65
C SER A 187 4.61 -0.43 -1.49
N PHE A 188 4.57 -0.93 -0.26
CA PHE A 188 4.86 -2.30 0.15
C PHE A 188 6.25 -2.78 -0.30
N VAL A 189 7.26 -1.93 -0.19
CA VAL A 189 8.64 -2.31 -0.51
C VAL A 189 9.14 -3.28 0.56
N ARG A 190 9.46 -4.50 0.13
CA ARG A 190 9.94 -5.60 0.98
C ARG A 190 11.43 -5.85 0.81
N SER A 191 11.97 -5.55 -0.37
CA SER A 191 13.35 -5.89 -0.71
C SER A 191 13.98 -4.90 -1.68
N LYS A 192 15.29 -5.02 -1.86
CA LYS A 192 16.04 -4.34 -2.92
C LYS A 192 15.45 -4.65 -4.31
N GLN A 193 14.97 -5.86 -4.55
CA GLN A 193 14.44 -6.23 -5.86
C GLN A 193 13.19 -5.40 -6.22
N ASP A 194 12.31 -5.13 -5.25
CA ASP A 194 11.12 -4.30 -5.49
C ASP A 194 11.53 -2.89 -5.99
N VAL A 195 12.60 -2.32 -5.43
CA VAL A 195 13.16 -1.03 -5.84
C VAL A 195 13.74 -1.11 -7.26
N LEU A 196 14.51 -2.16 -7.55
CA LEU A 196 15.10 -2.36 -8.87
C LEU A 196 14.05 -2.54 -9.97
N ASP A 197 12.92 -3.18 -9.66
CA ASP A 197 11.82 -3.34 -10.62
C ASP A 197 11.19 -1.99 -11.00
N VAL A 198 11.02 -1.08 -10.04
CA VAL A 198 10.59 0.30 -10.32
C VAL A 198 11.65 1.05 -11.12
N GLN A 199 12.93 0.91 -10.72
CA GLN A 199 14.04 1.56 -11.41
C GLN A 199 14.12 1.11 -12.88
N ALA A 200 13.96 -0.17 -13.16
CA ALA A 200 13.96 -0.71 -14.52
C ALA A 200 12.84 -0.13 -15.39
N VAL A 201 11.65 0.12 -14.83
CA VAL A 201 10.56 0.80 -15.54
C VAL A 201 10.95 2.25 -15.85
N LEU A 202 11.53 2.96 -14.89
CA LEU A 202 11.98 4.35 -15.09
C LEU A 202 13.11 4.46 -16.11
N ASP A 203 14.07 3.54 -16.08
CA ASP A 203 15.19 3.47 -17.01
C ASP A 203 14.70 3.21 -18.44
N GLY A 204 13.68 2.35 -18.60
CA GLY A 204 13.01 2.12 -19.89
C GLY A 204 12.44 3.40 -20.50
N TYR A 205 12.05 4.36 -19.67
CA TYR A 205 11.60 5.69 -20.08
C TYR A 205 12.70 6.77 -20.06
N LYS A 206 13.94 6.42 -19.70
CA LYS A 206 15.06 7.37 -19.49
C LYS A 206 14.70 8.47 -18.48
N SER A 207 13.95 8.10 -17.46
CA SER A 207 13.43 9.01 -16.45
C SER A 207 14.40 9.18 -15.28
N CYS A 208 14.54 10.42 -14.79
CA CYS A 208 15.39 10.74 -13.63
C CYS A 208 14.61 10.81 -12.31
N ILE A 209 13.34 10.40 -12.31
CA ILE A 209 12.46 10.41 -11.13
C ILE A 209 13.10 9.65 -9.98
N LYS A 210 12.99 10.18 -8.76
CA LYS A 210 13.58 9.58 -7.57
C LYS A 210 12.59 8.66 -6.86
N ILE A 211 13.07 7.51 -6.41
CA ILE A 211 12.26 6.53 -5.70
C ILE A 211 12.36 6.79 -4.19
N ILE A 212 11.21 6.84 -3.54
CA ILE A 212 11.03 6.83 -2.09
C ILE A 212 10.40 5.49 -1.71
N ALA A 213 11.10 4.63 -0.98
CA ALA A 213 10.50 3.36 -0.54
C ALA A 213 9.56 3.60 0.65
N LYS A 214 8.34 3.07 0.57
CA LYS A 214 7.43 3.05 1.72
C LYS A 214 7.63 1.74 2.48
N ILE A 215 8.02 1.87 3.74
CA ILE A 215 8.23 0.74 4.64
C ILE A 215 6.94 0.53 5.42
N GLU A 216 6.24 -0.56 5.08
CA GLU A 216 4.85 -0.83 5.46
C GLU A 216 4.66 -2.19 6.15
N ASN A 217 5.65 -3.09 6.09
CA ASN A 217 5.58 -4.42 6.70
C ASN A 217 6.90 -4.84 7.36
N GLU A 218 6.87 -5.99 8.03
CA GLU A 218 8.03 -6.55 8.74
C GLU A 218 9.20 -6.84 7.80
N GLU A 219 8.95 -7.40 6.61
CA GLU A 219 10.00 -7.74 5.64
C GLU A 219 10.77 -6.49 5.15
N GLY A 220 10.07 -5.39 4.89
CA GLY A 220 10.71 -4.12 4.54
C GLY A 220 11.55 -3.52 5.68
N VAL A 221 11.20 -3.80 6.94
CA VAL A 221 12.01 -3.43 8.10
C VAL A 221 13.24 -4.32 8.24
N GLU A 222 13.10 -5.63 8.03
CA GLU A 222 14.22 -6.59 8.08
C GLU A 222 15.27 -6.30 7.00
N ASN A 223 14.82 -5.92 5.80
CA ASN A 223 15.68 -5.65 4.64
C ASN A 223 16.00 -4.15 4.48
N ILE A 224 15.82 -3.33 5.52
CA ILE A 224 15.91 -1.86 5.40
C ILE A 224 17.26 -1.38 4.85
N ASP A 225 18.37 -2.01 5.26
CA ASP A 225 19.71 -1.60 4.84
C ASP A 225 19.90 -1.73 3.33
N GLU A 226 19.49 -2.88 2.75
CA GLU A 226 19.61 -3.08 1.30
C GLU A 226 18.63 -2.20 0.50
N ILE A 227 17.48 -1.85 1.07
CA ILE A 227 16.54 -0.91 0.45
C ILE A 227 17.15 0.49 0.41
N LEU A 228 17.71 0.97 1.53
CA LEU A 228 18.31 2.29 1.67
C LEU A 228 19.44 2.54 0.68
N ASP A 229 20.26 1.52 0.41
CA ASP A 229 21.34 1.60 -0.58
C ASP A 229 20.86 1.84 -2.03
N ASN A 230 19.56 1.66 -2.31
CA ASN A 230 19.00 1.69 -3.65
C ASN A 230 17.90 2.75 -3.84
N VAL A 231 17.57 3.53 -2.81
CA VAL A 231 16.52 4.57 -2.87
C VAL A 231 17.05 5.97 -2.58
N TYR A 232 16.29 6.98 -2.99
CA TYR A 232 16.61 8.37 -2.68
C TYR A 232 16.19 8.76 -1.24
N GLY A 233 15.25 8.02 -0.68
CA GLY A 233 14.78 8.18 0.68
C GLY A 233 13.69 7.16 1.00
N ILE A 234 13.14 7.26 2.20
CA ILE A 234 12.10 6.37 2.68
C ILE A 234 10.91 7.14 3.24
N MET A 235 9.77 6.48 3.32
CA MET A 235 8.56 6.93 3.99
C MET A 235 8.13 5.87 4.99
N VAL A 236 8.14 6.23 6.28
CA VAL A 236 7.75 5.33 7.37
C VAL A 236 6.23 5.34 7.54
N ALA A 237 5.57 4.30 7.06
CA ALA A 237 4.11 4.18 7.09
C ALA A 237 3.67 3.43 8.37
N ARG A 238 3.63 4.17 9.48
CA ARG A 238 3.31 3.60 10.81
C ARG A 238 1.95 2.91 10.90
N GLY A 239 0.96 3.34 10.11
CA GLY A 239 -0.38 2.76 10.14
C GLY A 239 -0.32 1.31 9.68
N ASP A 240 0.22 1.09 8.49
CA ASP A 240 0.42 -0.22 7.90
C ASP A 240 1.39 -1.08 8.73
N LEU A 241 2.51 -0.50 9.20
CA LEU A 241 3.45 -1.22 10.07
C LEU A 241 2.79 -1.67 11.39
N GLY A 242 1.83 -0.92 11.94
CA GLY A 242 1.13 -1.29 13.16
C GLY A 242 0.18 -2.47 13.00
N ILE A 243 -0.19 -2.82 11.75
CA ILE A 243 -0.96 -4.02 11.44
C ILE A 243 -0.02 -5.24 11.37
N GLU A 244 1.18 -5.05 10.82
CA GLU A 244 2.15 -6.13 10.57
C GLU A 244 3.08 -6.41 11.76
N ILE A 245 3.33 -5.43 12.62
CA ILE A 245 4.29 -5.50 13.73
C ILE A 245 3.63 -5.03 15.02
N PRO A 246 3.91 -5.67 16.18
CA PRO A 246 3.40 -5.21 17.47
C PRO A 246 3.60 -3.71 17.70
N TYR A 247 2.51 -3.00 18.03
CA TYR A 247 2.44 -1.55 18.14
C TYR A 247 3.53 -0.94 19.04
N GLU A 248 3.90 -1.63 20.12
CA GLU A 248 4.94 -1.20 21.06
C GLU A 248 6.35 -1.13 20.46
N LYS A 249 6.61 -1.86 19.37
CA LYS A 249 7.91 -1.86 18.67
C LYS A 249 8.04 -0.71 17.68
N ILE A 250 6.92 -0.18 17.18
CA ILE A 250 6.88 0.85 16.10
C ILE A 250 7.72 2.10 16.42
N PRO A 251 7.68 2.69 17.64
CA PRO A 251 8.50 3.86 17.95
C PRO A 251 10.01 3.59 17.87
N GLY A 252 10.44 2.37 18.22
CA GLY A 252 11.84 1.96 18.13
C GLY A 252 12.29 1.80 16.67
N ILE A 253 11.47 1.10 15.88
CA ILE A 253 11.70 0.89 14.45
C ILE A 253 11.75 2.23 13.69
N GLN A 254 10.82 3.15 13.97
CA GLN A 254 10.85 4.49 13.36
C GLN A 254 12.15 5.25 13.68
N LYS A 255 12.62 5.20 14.93
CA LYS A 255 13.86 5.89 15.33
C LYS A 255 15.10 5.29 14.67
N MET A 256 15.11 3.99 14.38
CA MET A 256 16.20 3.35 13.66
C MET A 256 16.26 3.81 12.19
N MET A 257 15.10 4.02 11.57
CA MET A 257 14.99 4.42 10.16
C MET A 257 15.26 5.92 9.89
N ILE A 258 15.16 6.79 10.89
CA ILE A 258 15.36 8.26 10.77
C ILE A 258 16.78 8.64 11.17
#